data_AF-A0A268EDG0-F1
#
_entry.id   AF-A0A268EDG0-F1
#
_cell.length_a   1.000
_cell.length_b   1.000
_cell.length_c   1.000
_cell.angle_alpha   90.00
_cell.angle_beta   90.00
_cell.angle_gamma   90.00
#
_symmetry.space_group_name_H-M   'P 1'
#
loop_
_entity.id
_entity.type
_entity.pdbx_description
1 polymer ?
#
loop_
_entity_poly.entity_id
_entity_poly.type
_entity_poly.pdbx_seq_one_letter_code
_entity_poly.pdbx_strand_id
1 'polypeptide(L)'
;MSKKDFDSIIYNSFGRDFDSGSKRYPSAGALYPIVPLVYILEDSAIDGLSNLRGCYVFDTYALSLKKIKEWSSEEYNDFLSVLNTSNKQIYSNLAIGYAIDLKKAIIKYKQRGYRHALIEVGLMAQALREVLVSEKKGLGEFCWSGFDDNALTYLSGLNPRLIPISLIQWFGYKMEGK
;
A
#
# COMPACT_ATOMS: atom_id res chain seq x y z
N MET A 1 -6.81 -11.14 -10.69
CA MET A 1 -7.85 -10.12 -10.37
C MET A 1 -8.03 -9.27 -11.60
N SER A 2 -9.25 -8.95 -12.05
CA SER A 2 -9.39 -8.19 -13.29
C SER A 2 -8.78 -6.79 -13.14
N LYS A 3 -8.15 -6.26 -14.21
CA LYS A 3 -7.61 -4.89 -14.22
C LYS A 3 -8.63 -3.85 -13.78
N LYS A 4 -9.87 -3.98 -14.24
CA LYS A 4 -10.97 -3.05 -13.90
C LYS A 4 -11.23 -3.02 -12.39
N ASP A 5 -11.27 -4.18 -11.75
CA ASP A 5 -11.50 -4.27 -10.30
C ASP A 5 -10.32 -3.69 -9.53
N PHE A 6 -9.09 -4.01 -9.95
CA PHE A 6 -7.89 -3.46 -9.33
C PHE A 6 -7.85 -1.93 -9.41
N ASP A 7 -8.07 -1.36 -10.60
CA ASP A 7 -8.09 0.08 -10.80
C ASP A 7 -9.18 0.75 -9.94
N SER A 8 -10.38 0.15 -9.89
CA SER A 8 -11.51 0.63 -9.08
C SER A 8 -11.16 0.61 -7.59
N ILE A 9 -10.59 -0.50 -7.10
CA ILE A 9 -10.17 -0.64 -5.69
C ILE A 9 -9.15 0.43 -5.31
N ILE A 10 -8.09 0.60 -6.10
CA ILE A 10 -7.01 1.56 -5.80
C ILE A 10 -7.55 3.00 -5.85
N TYR A 11 -8.33 3.35 -6.87
CA TYR A 11 -8.90 4.68 -7.01
C TYR A 11 -9.90 4.99 -5.89
N ASN A 12 -10.86 4.12 -5.62
CA ASN A 12 -11.89 4.34 -4.61
C ASN A 12 -11.33 4.33 -3.17
N SER A 13 -10.13 3.77 -2.96
CA SER A 13 -9.45 3.77 -1.66
C SER A 13 -8.60 5.02 -1.44
N PHE A 14 -7.81 5.41 -2.45
CA PHE A 14 -6.71 6.37 -2.28
C PHE A 14 -6.73 7.56 -3.22
N GLY A 15 -7.63 7.55 -4.21
CA GLY A 15 -7.85 8.62 -5.17
C GLY A 15 -8.35 9.90 -4.52
N ARG A 16 -8.31 10.97 -5.31
CA ARG A 16 -8.90 12.25 -4.95
C ARG A 16 -10.27 12.36 -5.59
N ASP A 17 -11.21 12.85 -4.82
CA ASP A 17 -12.48 13.32 -5.33
C ASP A 17 -12.25 14.50 -6.29
N PHE A 18 -12.97 14.51 -7.42
CA PHE A 18 -12.75 15.47 -8.49
C PHE A 18 -13.17 16.89 -8.08
N ASP A 19 -14.27 17.01 -7.33
CA ASP A 19 -14.87 18.30 -7.00
C ASP A 19 -14.16 18.96 -5.82
N SER A 20 -13.95 18.21 -4.74
CA SER A 20 -13.33 18.73 -3.51
C SER A 20 -11.80 18.66 -3.52
N GLY A 21 -11.20 17.84 -4.40
CA GLY A 21 -9.78 17.51 -4.38
C GLY A 21 -9.35 16.72 -3.13
N SER A 22 -10.28 16.38 -2.24
CA SER A 22 -10.02 15.68 -1.00
C SER A 22 -9.89 14.17 -1.25
N LYS A 23 -9.27 13.46 -0.31
CA LYS A 23 -9.26 11.99 -0.33
C LYS A 23 -10.36 11.43 0.56
N ARG A 24 -10.76 10.19 0.31
CA ARG A 24 -11.78 9.46 1.10
C ARG A 24 -11.49 9.42 2.60
N TYR A 25 -10.21 9.43 2.96
CA TYR A 25 -9.76 9.49 4.35
C TYR A 25 -9.31 10.92 4.71
N PRO A 26 -9.62 11.41 5.92
CA PRO A 26 -9.18 12.72 6.37
C PRO A 26 -7.69 12.71 6.69
N SER A 27 -7.06 13.88 6.54
CA SER A 27 -5.65 14.10 6.91
C SER A 27 -5.53 15.40 7.71
N ALA A 28 -4.75 15.37 8.80
CA ALA A 28 -4.58 16.52 9.66
C ALA A 28 -3.96 17.70 8.88
N GLY A 29 -4.72 18.78 8.76
CA GLY A 29 -4.30 19.97 8.00
C GLY A 29 -4.17 19.74 6.50
N ALA A 30 -4.83 18.70 5.94
CA ALA A 30 -4.78 18.31 4.54
C ALA A 30 -3.35 18.06 4.01
N LEU A 31 -2.44 17.62 4.89
CA LEU A 31 -1.05 17.40 4.53
C LEU A 31 -0.88 16.13 3.69
N TYR A 32 -1.63 15.06 3.97
CA TYR A 32 -1.49 13.75 3.34
C TYR A 32 -0.03 13.25 3.34
N PRO A 33 0.59 13.02 4.52
CA PRO A 33 1.96 12.53 4.65
C PRO A 33 2.13 11.04 4.31
N ILE A 34 1.05 10.28 4.18
CA ILE A 34 1.15 8.84 3.92
C ILE A 34 1.17 8.57 2.42
N VAL A 35 2.16 7.78 1.99
CA VAL A 35 2.36 7.31 0.63
C VAL A 35 1.91 5.85 0.55
N PRO A 36 0.80 5.54 -0.14
CA PRO A 36 0.39 4.16 -0.38
C PRO A 36 1.29 3.55 -1.45
N LEU A 37 2.06 2.55 -1.06
CA LEU A 37 2.83 1.69 -1.94
C LEU A 37 1.95 0.52 -2.34
N VAL A 38 1.89 0.22 -3.64
CA VAL A 38 1.19 -0.93 -4.17
C VAL A 38 2.22 -1.99 -4.53
N TYR A 39 2.18 -3.12 -3.83
CA TYR A 39 3.01 -4.27 -4.12
C TYR A 39 2.25 -5.25 -5.01
N ILE A 40 2.88 -5.61 -6.12
CA ILE A 40 2.43 -6.67 -7.01
C ILE A 40 3.53 -7.73 -6.98
N LEU A 41 3.24 -8.91 -6.42
CA LEU A 41 4.24 -9.95 -6.17
C LEU A 41 4.36 -10.96 -7.31
N GLU A 42 3.30 -11.11 -8.10
CA GLU A 42 3.25 -12.02 -9.25
C GLU A 42 2.83 -11.26 -10.51
N ASP A 43 3.46 -11.57 -11.65
CA ASP A 43 3.16 -10.89 -12.92
C ASP A 43 1.72 -11.10 -13.38
N SER A 44 1.13 -12.24 -13.02
CA SER A 44 -0.25 -12.61 -13.32
C SER A 44 -1.25 -12.23 -12.23
N ALA A 45 -0.86 -11.40 -11.25
CA ALA A 45 -1.78 -10.98 -10.17
C ALA A 45 -2.98 -10.19 -10.71
N ILE A 46 -2.77 -9.46 -11.80
CA ILE A 46 -3.78 -8.63 -12.46
C ILE A 46 -3.99 -9.13 -13.90
N ASP A 47 -5.23 -9.52 -14.21
CA ASP A 47 -5.57 -10.17 -15.47
C ASP A 47 -5.42 -9.19 -16.63
N GLY A 48 -4.78 -9.64 -17.71
CA GLY A 48 -4.55 -8.83 -18.92
C GLY A 48 -3.34 -7.91 -18.86
N LEU A 49 -2.54 -7.97 -17.78
CA LEU A 49 -1.27 -7.26 -17.65
C LEU A 49 -0.13 -8.26 -17.43
N SER A 50 1.10 -7.86 -17.77
CA SER A 50 2.31 -8.69 -17.64
C SER A 50 3.50 -7.83 -17.22
N ASN A 51 4.56 -8.47 -16.68
CA ASN A 51 5.77 -7.81 -16.17
C ASN A 51 5.47 -6.74 -15.11
N LEU A 52 4.52 -7.06 -14.23
CA LEU A 52 4.01 -6.17 -13.20
C LEU A 52 4.71 -6.35 -11.86
N ARG A 53 5.49 -7.40 -11.65
CA ARG A 53 6.12 -7.62 -10.35
C ARG A 53 6.95 -6.41 -9.92
N GLY A 54 6.67 -5.86 -8.74
CA GLY A 54 7.37 -4.68 -8.23
C GLY A 54 6.61 -3.89 -7.17
N CYS A 55 7.24 -2.78 -6.77
CA CYS A 55 6.69 -1.77 -5.88
C CYS A 55 6.30 -0.52 -6.70
N TYR A 56 5.08 -0.03 -6.48
CA TYR A 56 4.51 1.11 -7.19
C TYR A 56 3.98 2.15 -6.22
N VAL A 57 3.87 3.40 -6.67
CA VAL A 57 3.06 4.43 -6.01
C VAL A 57 1.89 4.83 -6.89
N PHE A 58 0.73 5.02 -6.29
CA PHE A 58 -0.42 5.57 -6.98
C PHE A 58 -0.34 7.09 -7.07
N ASP A 59 -0.14 7.60 -8.29
CA ASP A 59 -0.24 9.03 -8.58
C ASP A 59 -1.71 9.41 -8.70
N THR A 60 -2.23 10.08 -7.66
CA THR A 60 -3.64 10.48 -7.59
C THR A 60 -4.02 11.59 -8.56
N TYR A 61 -3.06 12.29 -9.17
CA TYR A 61 -3.33 13.33 -10.16
C TYR A 61 -3.34 12.75 -11.57
N ALA A 62 -2.34 11.91 -11.89
CA ALA A 62 -2.26 11.24 -13.19
C ALA A 62 -3.18 10.01 -13.29
N LEU A 63 -3.76 9.57 -12.16
CA LEU A 63 -4.56 8.35 -12.04
C LEU A 63 -3.82 7.12 -12.59
N SER A 64 -2.54 7.00 -12.24
CA SER A 64 -1.63 5.99 -12.77
C SER A 64 -0.72 5.43 -11.68
N LEU A 65 -0.33 4.17 -11.82
CA LEU A 65 0.76 3.60 -11.01
C LEU A 65 2.12 3.96 -11.60
N LYS A 66 3.03 4.45 -10.75
CA LYS A 66 4.44 4.67 -11.10
C LYS A 66 5.29 3.63 -10.40
N LYS A 67 6.06 2.86 -11.17
CA LYS A 67 6.99 1.86 -10.63
C LYS A 67 8.13 2.58 -9.90
N ILE A 68 8.33 2.26 -8.63
CA ILE A 68 9.44 2.77 -7.81
C ILE A 68 10.60 1.78 -7.82
N LYS A 69 10.28 0.49 -7.75
CA LYS A 69 11.28 -0.58 -7.69
C LYS A 69 10.85 -1.76 -8.54
N GLU A 70 11.76 -2.16 -9.40
CA GLU A 70 11.80 -3.47 -10.03
C GLU A 70 12.83 -4.32 -9.28
N TRP A 71 12.49 -5.58 -8.99
CA TRP A 71 13.38 -6.48 -8.27
C TRP A 71 14.04 -7.46 -9.24
N SER A 72 15.34 -7.63 -9.08
CA SER A 72 16.00 -8.85 -9.57
C SER A 72 15.43 -10.08 -8.85
N SER A 73 15.68 -11.28 -9.37
CA SER A 73 15.23 -12.51 -8.70
C SER A 73 15.80 -12.65 -7.28
N GLU A 74 17.02 -12.19 -7.05
CA GLU A 74 17.66 -12.19 -5.72
C GLU A 74 17.00 -11.17 -4.79
N GLU A 75 16.86 -9.92 -5.23
CA GLU A 75 16.19 -8.87 -4.45
C GLU A 75 14.74 -9.21 -4.12
N TYR A 76 14.06 -9.93 -5.01
CA TYR A 76 12.70 -10.40 -4.78
C TYR A 76 12.66 -11.44 -3.65
N ASN A 77 13.59 -12.38 -3.63
CA ASN A 77 13.69 -13.37 -2.55
C ASN A 77 14.01 -12.70 -1.21
N ASP A 78 14.92 -11.73 -1.20
CA ASP A 78 15.23 -10.93 -0.03
C ASP A 78 14.00 -10.15 0.45
N PHE A 79 13.28 -9.51 -0.47
CA PHE A 79 12.04 -8.79 -0.18
C PHE A 79 10.99 -9.69 0.46
N LEU A 80 10.76 -10.89 -0.08
CA LEU A 80 9.83 -11.86 0.51
C LEU A 80 10.27 -12.31 1.90
N SER A 81 11.58 -12.48 2.12
CA SER A 81 12.12 -12.91 3.41
C SER A 81 11.89 -11.90 4.54
N VAL A 82 11.81 -10.60 4.19
CA VAL A 82 11.60 -9.52 5.16
C VAL A 82 10.14 -9.08 5.27
N LEU A 83 9.31 -9.37 4.25
CA LEU A 83 7.88 -9.04 4.23
C LEU A 83 7.07 -9.91 5.21
N ASN A 84 7.54 -11.13 5.48
CA ASN A 84 7.02 -11.99 6.53
C ASN A 84 8.18 -12.74 7.20
N THR A 85 8.67 -12.17 8.30
CA THR A 85 9.83 -12.71 9.04
C THR A 85 9.52 -13.97 9.83
N SER A 86 8.23 -14.32 10.00
CA SER A 86 7.81 -15.43 10.86
C SER A 86 7.83 -16.79 10.17
N ASN A 87 7.26 -16.90 8.97
CA ASN A 87 7.11 -18.18 8.28
C ASN A 87 7.28 -18.09 6.74
N LYS A 88 7.72 -16.94 6.21
CA LYS A 88 7.89 -16.66 4.77
C LYS A 88 6.64 -16.90 3.92
N GLN A 89 5.47 -17.07 4.53
CA GLN A 89 4.22 -17.29 3.82
C GLN A 89 3.74 -15.98 3.20
N ILE A 90 3.40 -16.02 1.91
CA ILE A 90 2.69 -14.95 1.22
C ILE A 90 1.20 -15.22 1.34
N TYR A 91 0.44 -14.19 1.74
CA TYR A 91 -0.99 -14.32 1.96
C TYR A 91 -1.84 -13.82 0.79
N SER A 92 -1.26 -12.98 -0.08
CA SER A 92 -1.86 -12.53 -1.34
C SER A 92 -0.76 -12.08 -2.29
N ASN A 93 -1.03 -12.09 -3.60
CA ASN A 93 -0.12 -11.50 -4.60
C ASN A 93 -0.19 -9.97 -4.66
N LEU A 94 -1.08 -9.37 -3.87
CA LEU A 94 -1.29 -7.92 -3.78
C LEU A 94 -1.25 -7.47 -2.32
N ALA A 95 -0.54 -6.37 -2.08
CA ALA A 95 -0.49 -5.71 -0.78
C ALA A 95 -0.35 -4.20 -0.90
N ILE A 96 -0.80 -3.48 0.13
CA ILE A 96 -0.54 -2.05 0.29
C ILE A 96 0.47 -1.86 1.42
N GLY A 97 1.55 -1.11 1.15
CA GLY A 97 2.45 -0.58 2.18
C GLY A 97 2.12 0.87 2.49
N TYR A 98 1.91 1.18 3.77
CA TYR A 98 1.64 2.55 4.21
C TYR A 98 2.95 3.17 4.70
N ALA A 99 3.56 3.99 3.85
CA ALA A 99 4.84 4.63 4.15
C ALA A 99 4.64 6.08 4.60
N ILE A 100 5.28 6.48 5.70
CA ILE A 100 5.11 7.81 6.30
C ILE A 100 6.22 8.72 5.79
N ASP A 101 5.91 9.73 4.98
CA ASP A 101 6.86 10.83 4.72
C ASP A 101 7.03 11.65 6.01
N LEU A 102 8.11 11.37 6.74
CA LEU A 102 8.37 11.97 8.05
C LEU A 102 8.55 13.48 7.95
N LYS A 103 9.18 13.97 6.87
CA LYS A 103 9.39 15.41 6.65
C LYS A 103 8.04 16.10 6.53
N LYS A 104 7.14 15.54 5.73
CA LYS A 104 5.78 16.07 5.52
C LYS A 104 4.90 15.92 6.76
N ALA A 105 5.02 14.82 7.49
CA ALA A 105 4.28 14.58 8.72
C ALA A 105 4.59 15.63 9.79
N ILE A 106 5.87 15.96 10.00
CA ILE A 106 6.28 16.83 11.11
C ILE A 106 6.34 18.32 10.74
N ILE A 107 6.20 18.70 9.46
CA ILE A 107 6.44 20.08 9.00
C ILE A 107 5.58 21.11 9.76
N LYS A 108 4.28 20.83 9.91
CA LYS A 108 3.30 21.74 10.51
C LYS A 108 3.11 21.51 12.01
N TYR A 109 3.00 20.24 12.42
CA TYR A 109 2.60 19.85 13.79
C TYR A 109 3.75 19.28 14.62
N LYS A 110 4.99 19.31 14.11
CA LYS A 110 6.19 18.77 14.78
C LYS A 110 5.94 17.32 15.23
N GLN A 111 6.25 16.99 16.48
CA GLN A 111 6.07 15.65 17.04
C GLN A 111 4.61 15.17 17.03
N ARG A 112 3.61 16.08 17.14
CA ARG A 112 2.19 15.70 17.03
C ARG A 112 1.85 15.23 15.61
N GLY A 113 2.59 15.71 14.61
CA GLY A 113 2.48 15.29 13.22
C GLY A 113 2.72 13.80 13.03
N TYR A 114 3.66 13.20 13.76
CA TYR A 114 3.88 11.75 13.73
C TYR A 114 2.66 10.97 14.26
N ARG A 115 2.02 11.43 15.33
CA ARG A 115 0.78 10.82 15.85
C ARG A 115 -0.36 10.92 14.84
N HIS A 116 -0.51 12.08 14.19
CA HIS A 116 -1.50 12.25 13.13
C HIS A 116 -1.23 11.33 11.94
N ALA A 117 0.03 11.12 11.57
CA ALA A 117 0.40 10.20 10.51
C ALA A 117 -0.01 8.74 10.84
N LEU A 118 0.24 8.26 12.06
CA LEU A 118 -0.19 6.92 12.48
C LEU A 118 -1.72 6.76 12.48
N ILE A 119 -2.47 7.79 12.88
CA ILE A 119 -3.94 7.80 12.79
C ILE A 119 -4.37 7.73 11.32
N GLU A 120 -3.73 8.50 10.45
CA GLU A 120 -4.00 8.50 9.01
C GLU A 120 -3.72 7.14 8.36
N VAL A 121 -2.66 6.43 8.76
CA VAL A 121 -2.40 5.04 8.33
C VAL A 121 -3.59 4.14 8.64
N GLY A 122 -4.14 4.22 9.85
CA GLY A 122 -5.33 3.45 10.24
C GLY A 122 -6.57 3.82 9.42
N LEU A 123 -6.78 5.11 9.18
CA LEU A 123 -7.89 5.61 8.35
C LEU A 123 -7.77 5.15 6.89
N MET A 124 -6.56 5.15 6.33
CA MET A 124 -6.30 4.63 4.99
C MET A 124 -6.54 3.13 4.88
N ALA A 125 -6.07 2.36 5.86
CA ALA A 125 -6.30 0.93 5.89
C ALA A 125 -7.80 0.59 5.99
N GLN A 126 -8.54 1.37 6.78
CA GLN A 126 -9.99 1.26 6.88
C GLN A 126 -10.69 1.65 5.57
N ALA A 127 -10.23 2.68 4.86
CA ALA A 127 -10.79 3.06 3.57
C ALA A 127 -10.67 1.92 2.53
N LEU A 128 -9.52 1.25 2.46
CA LEU A 128 -9.34 0.07 1.60
C LEU A 128 -10.31 -1.05 1.99
N ARG A 129 -10.43 -1.36 3.27
CA ARG A 129 -11.37 -2.38 3.78
C ARG A 129 -12.80 -2.09 3.32
N GLU A 130 -13.27 -0.85 3.48
CA GLU A 130 -14.63 -0.47 3.09
C GLU A 130 -14.86 -0.62 1.58
N VAL A 131 -13.89 -0.23 0.76
CA VAL A 131 -13.96 -0.42 -0.70
C VAL A 131 -14.10 -1.90 -1.03
N LEU A 132 -13.23 -2.75 -0.47
CA LEU A 132 -13.26 -4.19 -0.73
C LEU A 132 -14.57 -4.85 -0.31
N VAL A 133 -15.16 -4.42 0.81
CA VAL A 133 -16.47 -4.89 1.28
C VAL A 133 -17.60 -4.43 0.33
N SER A 134 -17.46 -3.26 -0.30
CA SER A 134 -18.50 -2.69 -1.18
C SER A 134 -18.45 -3.19 -2.63
N GLU A 135 -17.27 -3.50 -3.17
CA GLU A 135 -17.09 -3.78 -4.61
C GLU A 135 -17.61 -5.16 -5.02
N LYS A 136 -17.27 -6.24 -4.29
CA LYS A 136 -17.61 -7.62 -4.68
C LYS A 136 -17.67 -8.60 -3.50
N LYS A 137 -18.54 -9.62 -3.63
CA LYS A 137 -18.47 -10.82 -2.77
C LYS A 137 -17.14 -11.55 -3.03
N GLY A 138 -16.48 -11.96 -1.96
CA GLY A 138 -15.28 -12.80 -2.02
C GLY A 138 -13.94 -12.06 -1.91
N LEU A 139 -13.90 -10.73 -1.87
CA LEU A 139 -12.68 -9.99 -1.53
C LEU A 139 -12.45 -10.00 -0.01
N GLY A 140 -11.18 -9.95 0.38
CA GLY A 140 -10.76 -9.85 1.77
C GLY A 140 -9.46 -9.07 1.89
N GLU A 141 -9.20 -8.62 3.11
CA GLU A 141 -7.93 -8.02 3.48
C GLU A 141 -7.58 -8.39 4.92
N PHE A 142 -6.33 -8.18 5.29
CA PHE A 142 -5.95 -8.05 6.68
C PHE A 142 -4.64 -7.25 6.81
N CYS A 143 -4.52 -6.57 7.94
CA CYS A 143 -3.33 -5.83 8.33
C CYS A 143 -2.23 -6.75 8.87
N TRP A 144 -0.98 -6.44 8.54
CA TRP A 144 0.20 -7.20 8.90
C TRP A 144 1.32 -6.26 9.36
N SER A 145 1.98 -6.63 10.46
CA SER A 145 3.13 -5.89 11.04
C SER A 145 4.32 -6.80 11.35
N GLY A 146 4.27 -8.08 10.95
CA GLY A 146 5.36 -9.04 11.14
C GLY A 146 6.41 -8.98 10.03
N PHE A 147 6.91 -7.78 9.72
CA PHE A 147 7.93 -7.53 8.71
C PHE A 147 9.13 -6.79 9.32
N ASP A 148 10.28 -6.79 8.66
CA ASP A 148 11.42 -5.93 9.04
C ASP A 148 11.25 -4.55 8.42
N ASP A 149 10.94 -3.54 9.23
CA ASP A 149 10.63 -2.18 8.79
C ASP A 149 11.74 -1.56 7.92
N ASN A 150 12.99 -1.71 8.33
CA ASN A 150 14.12 -1.06 7.68
C ASN A 150 14.46 -1.75 6.36
N ALA A 151 14.56 -3.09 6.39
CA ALA A 151 14.90 -3.87 5.22
C ALA A 151 13.78 -3.81 4.18
N LEU A 152 12.50 -3.91 4.60
CA LEU A 152 11.36 -3.79 3.71
C LEU A 152 11.31 -2.42 3.05
N THR A 153 11.53 -1.34 3.82
CA THR A 153 11.53 0.02 3.27
C THR A 153 12.65 0.21 2.24
N TYR A 154 13.86 -0.26 2.56
CA TYR A 154 15.01 -0.19 1.64
C TYR A 154 14.76 -0.99 0.35
N LEU A 155 14.33 -2.25 0.48
CA LEU A 155 14.04 -3.13 -0.65
C LEU A 155 12.84 -2.64 -1.49
N SER A 156 11.97 -1.80 -0.92
CA SER A 156 10.88 -1.12 -1.66
C SER A 156 11.35 0.09 -2.46
N GLY A 157 12.65 0.42 -2.43
CA GLY A 157 13.24 1.57 -3.13
C GLY A 157 13.14 2.88 -2.37
N LEU A 158 12.86 2.84 -1.06
CA LEU A 158 12.72 4.02 -0.22
C LEU A 158 13.88 4.17 0.77
N ASN A 159 13.99 5.35 1.38
CA ASN A 159 14.93 5.60 2.47
C ASN A 159 14.25 5.37 3.82
N PRO A 160 14.67 4.37 4.62
CA PRO A 160 14.07 4.05 5.92
C PRO A 160 14.05 5.22 6.92
N ARG A 161 15.00 6.15 6.81
CA ARG A 161 15.09 7.32 7.71
C ARG A 161 14.12 8.44 7.34
N LEU A 162 13.57 8.43 6.12
CA LEU A 162 12.73 9.51 5.61
C LEU A 162 11.29 9.05 5.37
N ILE A 163 11.11 7.86 4.82
CA ILE A 163 9.80 7.33 4.42
C ILE A 163 9.63 5.87 4.89
N PRO A 164 9.70 5.59 6.22
CA PRO A 164 9.52 4.24 6.75
C PRO A 164 8.11 3.70 6.45
N ILE A 165 8.03 2.43 6.10
CA ILE A 165 6.77 1.68 6.03
C ILE A 165 6.32 1.33 7.45
N SER A 166 5.10 1.72 7.82
CA SER A 166 4.55 1.49 9.17
C SER A 166 3.52 0.37 9.24
N LEU A 167 2.94 -0.02 8.10
CA LEU A 167 1.90 -1.04 8.04
C LEU A 167 1.87 -1.68 6.65
N ILE A 168 1.61 -2.99 6.61
CA ILE A 168 1.25 -3.71 5.40
C ILE A 168 -0.21 -4.15 5.51
N GLN A 169 -0.95 -4.10 4.41
CA GLN A 169 -2.29 -4.66 4.31
C GLN A 169 -2.39 -5.51 3.06
N TRP A 170 -2.52 -6.82 3.27
CA TRP A 170 -2.75 -7.78 2.21
C TRP A 170 -4.18 -7.64 1.73
N PHE A 171 -4.43 -7.78 0.43
CA PHE A 171 -5.78 -7.82 -0.10
C PHE A 171 -5.88 -8.71 -1.34
N GLY A 172 -7.06 -9.25 -1.61
CA GLY A 172 -7.28 -10.11 -2.77
C GLY A 172 -8.56 -10.91 -2.64
N TYR A 173 -8.76 -11.85 -3.57
CA TYR A 173 -9.85 -12.82 -3.44
C TYR A 173 -9.52 -13.80 -2.32
N LYS A 174 -10.48 -14.03 -1.43
CA LYS A 174 -10.42 -15.07 -0.41
C LYS A 174 -10.34 -16.42 -1.11
N MET A 175 -9.44 -17.29 -0.67
CA MET A 175 -9.47 -18.68 -1.08
C MET A 175 -10.74 -19.31 -0.50
N GLU A 176 -11.61 -19.86 -1.35
CA GLU A 176 -12.74 -20.67 -0.88
C GLU A 176 -12.19 -21.97 -0.29
N GLY A 177 -12.38 -22.17 1.02
CA GLY A 177 -12.13 -23.45 1.69
C GLY A 177 -10.69 -23.72 2.12
N LYS A 178 -10.34 -23.27 3.32
CA LYS A 178 -9.73 -24.13 4.35
C LYS A 178 -10.40 -23.81 5.69
#